data_AF-C7SP24-F1
#
_entry.id   AF-C7SP24-F1
#
_cell.length_a   1.000
_cell.length_b   1.000
_cell.length_c   1.000
_cell.angle_alpha   90.00
_cell.angle_beta   90.00
_cell.angle_gamma   90.00
#
_symmetry.space_group_name_H-M   'P 1'
#
loop_
_entity.id
_entity.type
_entity.pdbx_description
1 polymer ?
#
loop_
_entity_poly.entity_id
_entity_poly.type
_entity_poly.pdbx_seq_one_letter_code
_entity_poly.pdbx_strand_id
1 'polypeptide(L)'
;DESTGTIGKRFASIDVENIEENRRLYRQLLFTADKSLADSIGGVILFHETFYHKADDGTPFVKILKDLGIAPGIKVDKGVVPLAGFNGEGTTQGLDGLSERCAEYKKGGATFAKWRCVLKISDNTPSEVAMRENANVLARYASICQQNGLV
;
A
#
# COMPACT_ATOMS: atom_id res chain seq x y z
N ASP A 1 1.57 0.30 -4.94
CA ASP A 1 1.51 0.96 -3.60
C ASP A 1 2.89 1.33 -3.03
N GLU A 2 3.88 1.52 -3.90
CA GLU A 2 5.23 1.87 -3.51
C GLU A 2 5.24 3.24 -2.81
N SER A 3 5.81 3.26 -1.60
CA SER A 3 6.12 4.51 -0.89
C SER A 3 7.08 5.38 -1.69
N THR A 4 7.16 6.66 -1.36
CA THR A 4 8.04 7.65 -2.02
C THR A 4 9.49 7.17 -2.13
N GLY A 5 10.04 6.54 -1.08
CA GLY A 5 11.39 5.98 -1.13
C GLY A 5 11.52 4.73 -2.00
N THR A 6 10.47 3.89 -2.10
CA THR A 6 10.49 2.67 -2.91
C THR A 6 10.36 2.97 -4.40
N ILE A 7 9.42 3.84 -4.78
CA ILE A 7 9.26 4.27 -6.17
C ILE A 7 10.47 5.09 -6.65
N GLY A 8 11.11 5.86 -5.77
CA GLY A 8 12.35 6.56 -6.08
C GLY A 8 13.46 5.64 -6.55
N LYS A 9 13.60 4.44 -5.95
CA LYS A 9 14.57 3.43 -6.42
C LYS A 9 14.22 2.87 -7.81
N ARG A 10 12.94 2.83 -8.17
CA ARG A 10 12.50 2.40 -9.51
C ARG A 10 12.82 3.50 -10.53
N PHE A 11 12.47 4.74 -10.22
CA PHE A 11 12.72 5.88 -11.09
C PHE A 11 14.22 6.11 -11.32
N ALA A 12 15.04 5.97 -10.27
CA ALA A 12 16.50 6.07 -10.39
C ALA A 12 17.10 5.02 -11.34
N SER A 13 16.49 3.85 -11.52
CA SER A 13 16.98 2.82 -12.45
C SER A 13 16.76 3.15 -13.93
N ILE A 14 15.98 4.20 -14.21
CA ILE A 14 15.64 4.68 -15.55
C ILE A 14 15.89 6.19 -15.68
N ASP A 15 16.72 6.76 -14.80
CA ASP A 15 17.13 8.17 -14.79
C ASP A 15 15.96 9.18 -14.73
N VAL A 16 14.88 8.83 -14.03
CA VAL A 16 13.73 9.72 -13.79
C VAL A 16 13.82 10.35 -12.40
N GLU A 17 13.55 11.64 -12.30
CA GLU A 17 13.53 12.35 -11.02
C GLU A 17 12.32 11.95 -10.14
N ASN A 18 12.55 11.75 -8.84
CA ASN A 18 11.50 11.37 -7.89
C ASN A 18 10.73 12.57 -7.32
N ILE A 19 10.02 13.28 -8.17
CA ILE A 19 9.07 14.34 -7.79
C ILE A 19 7.61 13.84 -7.82
N GLU A 20 6.71 14.53 -7.12
CA GLU A 20 5.29 14.17 -7.03
C GLU A 20 4.64 14.05 -8.40
N GLU A 21 4.93 14.99 -9.30
CA GLU A 21 4.35 15.00 -10.64
C GLU A 21 4.75 13.78 -11.47
N ASN A 22 6.03 13.40 -11.47
CA ASN A 22 6.48 12.17 -12.16
C ASN A 22 5.82 10.92 -11.56
N ARG A 23 5.63 10.88 -10.24
CA ARG A 23 4.89 9.80 -9.59
C ARG A 23 3.43 9.79 -10.01
N ARG A 24 2.78 10.95 -10.11
CA ARG A 24 1.39 11.10 -10.57
C ARG A 24 1.24 10.62 -12.02
N LEU A 25 2.07 11.14 -12.93
CA LEU A 25 2.09 10.78 -14.35
C LEU A 25 2.32 9.28 -14.56
N TYR A 26 3.29 8.69 -13.86
CA TYR A 26 3.54 7.26 -13.93
C TYR A 26 2.33 6.43 -13.50
N ARG A 27 1.62 6.83 -12.43
CA ARG A 27 0.40 6.12 -12.01
C ARG A 27 -0.77 6.36 -12.94
N GLN A 28 -0.90 7.57 -13.50
CA GLN A 28 -1.90 7.86 -14.53
C GLN A 28 -1.70 6.93 -15.73
N LEU A 29 -0.46 6.81 -16.23
CA LEU A 29 -0.11 5.92 -17.35
C LEU A 29 -0.64 4.50 -17.13
N LEU A 30 -0.53 3.96 -15.90
CA LEU A 30 -1.03 2.63 -15.57
C LEU A 30 -2.56 2.57 -15.53
N PHE A 31 -3.23 3.58 -14.95
CA PHE A 31 -4.67 3.57 -14.70
C PHE A 31 -5.51 4.02 -15.90
N THR A 32 -4.89 4.70 -16.86
CA THR A 32 -5.50 5.13 -18.12
C THR A 32 -5.04 4.29 -19.30
N ALA A 33 -4.49 3.10 -19.04
CA ALA A 33 -4.29 2.09 -20.08
C ALA A 33 -5.64 1.71 -20.73
N ASP A 34 -5.57 0.96 -21.82
CA ASP A 34 -6.79 0.51 -22.53
C ASP A 34 -7.78 -0.19 -21.58
N LYS A 35 -9.08 -0.06 -21.88
CA LYS A 35 -10.16 -0.58 -21.02
C LYS A 35 -10.09 -2.09 -20.81
N SER A 36 -9.43 -2.84 -21.71
CA SER A 36 -9.13 -4.27 -21.52
C SER A 36 -8.34 -4.57 -20.24
N LEU A 37 -7.73 -3.57 -19.59
CA LEU A 37 -7.15 -3.71 -18.25
C LEU A 37 -8.15 -4.34 -17.25
N ALA A 38 -9.42 -3.97 -17.34
CA ALA A 38 -10.48 -4.45 -16.45
C ALA A 38 -10.74 -5.96 -16.57
N ASP A 39 -10.38 -6.57 -17.71
CA ASP A 39 -10.56 -8.02 -17.93
C ASP A 39 -9.57 -8.85 -17.09
N SER A 40 -8.47 -8.23 -16.64
CA SER A 40 -7.38 -8.92 -15.93
C SER A 40 -7.14 -8.40 -14.51
N ILE A 41 -7.54 -7.16 -14.20
CA ILE A 41 -7.22 -6.51 -12.93
C ILE A 41 -8.49 -6.31 -12.09
N GLY A 42 -8.67 -7.16 -11.08
CA GLY A 42 -9.79 -7.02 -10.14
C GLY A 42 -9.58 -5.93 -9.07
N GLY A 43 -8.34 -5.52 -8.82
CA GLY A 43 -8.03 -4.48 -7.83
C GLY A 43 -6.62 -3.92 -7.92
N VAL A 44 -6.44 -2.70 -7.42
CA VAL A 44 -5.17 -1.97 -7.44
C VAL A 44 -4.86 -1.40 -6.06
N ILE A 45 -3.67 -1.69 -5.54
CA ILE A 45 -3.21 -1.17 -4.24
C ILE A 45 -2.49 0.17 -4.44
N LEU A 46 -3.02 1.21 -3.81
CA LEU A 46 -2.51 2.58 -3.86
C LEU A 46 -1.66 2.90 -2.63
N PHE A 47 -0.72 3.84 -2.81
CA PHE A 47 -0.09 4.53 -1.69
C PHE A 47 -0.91 5.78 -1.34
N HIS A 48 -0.77 6.30 -0.11
CA HIS A 48 -1.54 7.45 0.38
C HIS A 48 -1.52 8.63 -0.58
N GLU A 49 -0.34 9.06 -1.05
CA GLU A 49 -0.20 10.13 -2.04
C GLU A 49 -1.06 9.88 -3.30
N THR A 50 -0.92 8.70 -3.92
CA THR A 50 -1.66 8.32 -5.13
C THR A 50 -3.17 8.25 -4.90
N PHE A 51 -3.62 7.93 -3.69
CA PHE A 51 -5.05 7.84 -3.36
C PHE A 51 -5.78 9.18 -3.55
N TYR A 52 -5.09 10.31 -3.36
CA TYR A 52 -5.67 11.66 -3.53
C TYR A 52 -5.26 12.34 -4.83
N HIS A 53 -4.43 11.70 -5.66
CA HIS A 53 -4.06 12.22 -6.96
C HIS A 53 -5.23 12.20 -7.96
N LYS A 54 -5.09 13.07 -8.95
CA LYS A 54 -6.00 13.21 -10.09
C LYS A 54 -5.26 13.01 -11.40
N ALA A 55 -5.98 12.55 -12.41
CA ALA A 55 -5.50 12.55 -13.78
C ALA A 55 -5.49 13.97 -14.35
N ASP A 56 -4.92 14.13 -15.56
CA ASP A 56 -4.80 15.42 -16.25
C ASP A 56 -6.16 16.09 -16.52
N ASP A 57 -7.23 15.30 -16.66
CA ASP A 57 -8.60 15.76 -16.82
C ASP A 57 -9.27 16.18 -15.48
N GLY A 58 -8.55 16.08 -14.36
CA GLY A 58 -9.02 16.37 -13.02
C GLY A 58 -9.78 15.21 -12.34
N THR A 59 -9.96 14.07 -13.01
CA THR A 59 -10.65 12.91 -12.46
C THR A 59 -9.79 12.24 -11.39
N PRO A 60 -10.28 12.00 -10.16
CA PRO A 60 -9.54 11.26 -9.14
C PRO A 60 -9.18 9.83 -9.59
N PHE A 61 -7.96 9.35 -9.30
CA PHE A 61 -7.56 7.99 -9.69
C PHE A 61 -8.47 6.91 -9.11
N VAL A 62 -8.95 7.09 -7.88
CA VAL A 62 -9.93 6.18 -7.26
C VAL A 62 -11.21 6.08 -8.10
N LYS A 63 -11.65 7.19 -8.71
CA LYS A 63 -12.83 7.20 -9.59
C LYS A 63 -12.54 6.49 -10.91
N ILE A 64 -11.39 6.72 -11.53
CA ILE A 64 -10.98 6.02 -12.77
C ILE A 64 -11.03 4.51 -12.59
N LEU A 65 -10.41 4.00 -11.51
CA LEU A 65 -10.43 2.57 -11.20
C LEU A 65 -11.85 2.04 -11.02
N LYS A 66 -12.70 2.75 -10.26
CA LYS A 66 -14.09 2.34 -10.03
C LYS A 66 -14.94 2.33 -11.30
N ASP A 67 -14.77 3.33 -12.17
CA ASP A 67 -15.49 3.42 -13.44
C ASP A 67 -15.12 2.27 -14.39
N LEU A 68 -13.90 1.71 -14.24
CA LEU A 68 -13.45 0.50 -14.93
C LEU A 68 -13.87 -0.81 -14.21
N GLY A 69 -14.57 -0.75 -13.09
CA GLY A 69 -14.93 -1.92 -12.28
C GLY A 69 -13.79 -2.50 -11.45
N ILE A 70 -12.68 -1.78 -11.32
CA ILE A 70 -11.48 -2.21 -10.59
C ILE A 70 -11.56 -1.72 -9.14
N ALA A 71 -11.38 -2.62 -8.18
CA ALA A 71 -11.43 -2.30 -6.76
C ALA A 71 -10.22 -1.43 -6.34
N PRO A 72 -10.41 -0.23 -5.75
CA PRO A 72 -9.32 0.55 -5.18
C PRO A 72 -8.95 0.00 -3.80
N GLY A 73 -7.66 -0.27 -3.58
CA GLY A 73 -7.10 -0.70 -2.30
C GLY A 73 -6.07 0.30 -1.77
N ILE A 74 -5.79 0.25 -0.46
CA ILE A 74 -4.88 1.20 0.20
C ILE A 74 -3.83 0.50 1.06
N LYS A 75 -2.55 0.82 0.86
CA LYS A 75 -1.48 0.41 1.78
C LYS A 75 -1.55 1.25 3.05
N VAL A 76 -1.70 0.60 4.20
CA VAL A 76 -1.89 1.31 5.49
C VAL A 76 -0.72 1.20 6.46
N ASP A 77 0.18 0.24 6.23
CA ASP A 77 1.40 0.10 7.03
C ASP A 77 2.37 1.28 6.83
N LYS A 78 3.07 1.65 7.91
CA LYS A 78 4.07 2.74 7.98
C LYS A 78 5.51 2.21 7.92
N GLY A 79 5.70 1.02 7.34
CA GLY A 79 7.02 0.41 7.10
C GLY A 79 7.54 -0.47 8.23
N VAL A 80 8.65 -1.14 7.95
CA VAL A 80 9.33 -2.06 8.86
C VAL A 80 10.20 -1.27 9.84
N VAL A 81 10.19 -1.67 11.10
CA VAL A 81 11.08 -1.21 12.17
C VAL A 81 11.91 -2.37 12.71
N PRO A 82 13.17 -2.15 13.12
CA PRO A 82 14.02 -3.20 13.66
C PRO A 82 13.44 -3.81 14.95
N LEU A 83 13.52 -5.12 15.10
CA LEU A 83 13.31 -5.80 16.38
C LEU A 83 14.64 -5.81 17.15
N ALA A 84 14.74 -4.94 18.15
CA ALA A 84 15.94 -4.81 18.96
C ALA A 84 16.31 -6.15 19.63
N GLY A 85 17.60 -6.52 19.55
CA GLY A 85 18.10 -7.79 20.07
C GLY A 85 17.99 -8.98 19.10
N PHE A 86 17.45 -8.79 17.89
CA PHE A 86 17.33 -9.83 16.86
C PHE A 86 18.21 -9.56 15.64
N ASN A 87 18.59 -10.62 14.92
CA ASN A 87 19.63 -10.59 13.89
C ASN A 87 19.17 -9.95 12.55
N GLY A 88 18.97 -8.63 12.59
CA GLY A 88 18.48 -7.85 11.45
C GLY A 88 17.04 -8.18 11.07
N GLU A 89 16.26 -8.66 12.03
CA GLU A 89 14.82 -8.89 11.88
C GLU A 89 14.03 -7.62 12.21
N GLY A 90 12.77 -7.57 11.79
CA GLY A 90 11.90 -6.43 12.03
C GLY A 90 10.44 -6.82 12.20
N THR A 91 9.66 -5.89 12.74
CA THR A 91 8.19 -5.89 12.70
C THR A 91 7.73 -4.70 11.88
N THR A 92 6.43 -4.57 11.64
CA THR A 92 5.87 -3.45 10.87
C THR A 92 5.04 -2.56 11.76
N GLN A 93 5.19 -1.24 11.61
CA GLN A 93 4.44 -0.24 12.37
C GLN A 93 3.26 0.32 11.55
N GLY A 94 2.32 0.97 12.23
CA GLY A 94 1.21 1.70 11.57
C GLY A 94 -0.18 1.53 12.18
N LEU A 95 -0.30 0.87 13.34
CA LEU A 95 -1.58 0.65 14.02
C LEU A 95 -2.14 1.94 14.65
N ASP A 96 -1.29 2.88 15.05
CA ASP A 96 -1.73 4.11 15.69
C ASP A 96 -2.55 4.97 14.74
N GLY A 97 -3.79 5.28 15.16
CA GLY A 97 -4.78 6.00 14.35
C GLY A 97 -5.28 5.22 13.13
N LEU A 98 -5.07 3.90 13.08
CA LEU A 98 -5.42 3.09 11.90
C LEU A 98 -6.94 3.03 11.66
N SER A 99 -7.76 3.00 12.71
CA SER A 99 -9.21 2.92 12.57
C SER A 99 -9.77 4.15 11.87
N GLU A 100 -9.36 5.34 12.33
CA GLU A 100 -9.76 6.64 11.77
C GLU A 100 -9.31 6.75 10.31
N ARG A 101 -8.06 6.35 10.02
CA ARG A 101 -7.54 6.29 8.65
C ARG A 101 -8.33 5.32 7.77
N CYS A 102 -8.67 4.12 8.28
CA CYS A 102 -9.48 3.15 7.55
C CYS A 102 -10.87 3.71 7.22
N ALA A 103 -11.53 4.37 8.17
CA ALA A 103 -12.81 5.03 7.95
C ALA A 103 -12.70 6.14 6.88
N GLU A 104 -11.63 6.93 6.92
CA GLU A 104 -11.37 7.97 5.90
C GLU A 104 -11.15 7.35 4.51
N TYR A 105 -10.30 6.33 4.39
CA TYR A 105 -10.06 5.66 3.12
C TYR A 105 -11.31 4.95 2.59
N LYS A 106 -12.12 4.34 3.47
CA LYS A 106 -13.40 3.74 3.09
C LYS A 106 -14.33 4.80 2.49
N LYS A 107 -14.46 5.96 3.15
CA LYS A 107 -15.22 7.11 2.63
C LYS A 107 -14.65 7.62 1.30
N GLY A 108 -13.33 7.65 1.17
CA GLY A 108 -12.63 8.02 -0.06
C GLY A 108 -12.78 7.00 -1.21
N GLY A 109 -13.28 5.80 -0.92
CA GLY A 109 -13.63 4.80 -1.91
C GLY A 109 -12.75 3.56 -1.95
N ALA A 110 -11.82 3.40 -1.00
CA ALA A 110 -11.10 2.14 -0.83
C ALA A 110 -12.08 1.01 -0.44
N THR A 111 -11.79 -0.20 -0.89
CA THR A 111 -12.60 -1.40 -0.61
C THR A 111 -11.80 -2.48 0.12
N PHE A 112 -10.47 -2.44 0.03
CA PHE A 112 -9.56 -3.32 0.74
C PHE A 112 -8.30 -2.56 1.17
N ALA A 113 -7.58 -3.11 2.12
CA ALA A 113 -6.32 -2.56 2.60
C ALA A 113 -5.18 -3.56 2.39
N LYS A 114 -3.95 -3.08 2.57
CA LYS A 114 -2.77 -3.93 2.58
C LYS A 114 -1.78 -3.52 3.66
N TRP A 115 -1.21 -4.53 4.29
CA TRP A 115 -0.11 -4.43 5.26
C TRP A 115 1.01 -5.38 4.86
N ARG A 116 2.28 -4.97 5.00
CA ARG A 116 3.44 -5.83 4.72
C ARG A 116 4.28 -6.07 5.95
N CYS A 117 4.36 -7.32 6.39
CA CYS A 117 5.38 -7.82 7.30
C CYS A 117 6.55 -8.43 6.51
N VAL A 118 7.75 -8.45 7.08
CA VAL A 118 8.96 -8.98 6.42
C VAL A 118 9.68 -9.92 7.36
N LEU A 119 9.85 -11.16 6.92
CA LEU A 119 10.66 -12.16 7.61
C LEU A 119 11.93 -12.40 6.80
N LYS A 120 13.04 -12.61 7.50
CA LYS A 120 14.35 -12.91 6.92
C LYS A 120 14.60 -14.42 7.07
N ILE A 121 15.02 -15.09 6.00
CA ILE A 121 15.39 -16.50 6.04
C ILE A 121 16.93 -16.59 6.12
N SER A 122 17.44 -17.28 7.12
CA SER A 122 18.85 -17.62 7.31
C SER A 122 18.98 -18.77 8.32
N ASP A 123 20.20 -19.17 8.66
CA ASP A 123 20.45 -20.26 9.63
C ASP A 123 19.77 -20.03 11.00
N ASN A 124 19.56 -18.76 11.40
CA ASN A 124 19.00 -18.39 12.70
C ASN A 124 17.75 -17.49 12.59
N THR A 125 17.17 -17.31 11.40
CA THR A 125 15.98 -16.47 11.18
C THR A 125 15.01 -17.16 10.20
N PRO A 126 13.69 -16.99 10.34
CA PRO A 126 13.03 -16.10 11.29
C PRO A 126 13.02 -16.65 12.71
N SER A 127 13.33 -15.80 13.70
CA SER A 127 13.18 -16.17 15.10
C SER A 127 11.71 -16.35 15.46
N GLU A 128 11.43 -17.14 16.50
CA GLU A 128 10.05 -17.31 16.98
C GLU A 128 9.42 -15.98 17.40
N VAL A 129 10.22 -15.07 17.98
CA VAL A 129 9.76 -13.73 18.36
C VAL A 129 9.36 -12.92 17.13
N ALA A 130 10.18 -12.91 16.07
CA ALA A 130 9.84 -12.21 14.84
C ALA A 130 8.57 -12.78 14.18
N MET A 131 8.41 -14.10 14.16
CA MET A 131 7.19 -14.74 13.64
C MET A 131 5.95 -14.35 14.45
N ARG A 132 6.00 -14.48 15.79
CA ARG A 132 4.88 -14.17 16.68
C ARG A 132 4.49 -12.69 16.62
N GLU A 133 5.47 -11.80 16.64
CA GLU A 133 5.22 -10.35 16.59
C GLU A 133 4.61 -9.93 15.25
N ASN A 134 5.14 -10.40 14.12
CA ASN A 134 4.58 -10.09 12.80
C ASN A 134 3.20 -10.71 12.59
N ALA A 135 2.92 -11.89 13.15
CA ALA A 135 1.59 -12.50 13.11
C ALA A 135 0.58 -11.71 13.96
N ASN A 136 0.98 -11.31 15.17
CA ASN A 136 0.14 -10.53 16.08
C ASN A 136 -0.22 -9.16 15.49
N VAL A 137 0.76 -8.44 14.92
CA VAL A 137 0.48 -7.13 14.31
C VAL A 137 -0.40 -7.25 13.06
N LEU A 138 -0.27 -8.31 12.26
CA LEU A 138 -1.18 -8.60 11.15
C LEU A 138 -2.61 -8.84 11.61
N ALA A 139 -2.80 -9.61 12.69
CA ALA A 139 -4.13 -9.86 13.25
C ALA A 139 -4.78 -8.56 13.76
N ARG A 140 -4.01 -7.69 14.44
CA ARG A 140 -4.47 -6.37 14.89
C ARG A 140 -4.87 -5.47 13.71
N TYR A 141 -4.04 -5.41 12.67
CA TYR A 141 -4.34 -4.69 11.43
C TYR A 141 -5.62 -5.20 10.76
N ALA A 142 -5.73 -6.52 10.55
CA ALA A 142 -6.87 -7.14 9.88
C ALA A 142 -8.18 -6.88 10.64
N SER A 143 -8.16 -7.02 11.97
CA SER A 143 -9.33 -6.72 12.82
C SER A 143 -9.80 -5.27 12.65
N ILE A 144 -8.89 -4.31 12.62
CA ILE A 144 -9.24 -2.88 12.46
C ILE A 144 -9.80 -2.61 11.06
N CYS A 145 -9.24 -3.23 10.01
CA CYS A 145 -9.76 -3.08 8.65
C CYS A 145 -11.18 -3.64 8.51
N GLN A 146 -11.43 -4.84 9.03
CA GLN A 146 -12.75 -5.47 8.99
C GLN A 146 -13.82 -4.64 9.71
N GLN A 147 -13.48 -4.06 10.88
CA GLN A 147 -14.37 -3.16 11.61
C GLN A 147 -14.77 -1.90 10.82
N ASN A 148 -13.95 -1.49 9.85
CA ASN A 148 -14.19 -0.32 8.99
C ASN A 148 -14.68 -0.72 7.58
N GLY A 149 -15.05 -1.99 7.37
CA GLY A 149 -15.58 -2.47 6.09
C GLY A 149 -14.54 -2.51 4.97
N LEU A 150 -13.27 -2.66 5.30
CA LEU A 150 -12.19 -2.94 4.35
C LEU A 150 -11.79 -4.41 4.47
N VAL A 151 -11.68 -5.09 3.32
CA VAL A 151 -11.04 -6.41 3.23
C VAL A 151 -9.55 -6.30 3.56
#